data_AF-A0A1Q9NVA8-F1
#
_entry.id   AF-A0A1Q9NVA8-F1
#
_cell.length_a   1.000
_cell.length_b   1.000
_cell.length_c   1.000
_cell.angle_alpha   90.00
_cell.angle_beta   90.00
_cell.angle_gamma   90.00
#
_symmetry.space_group_name_H-M   'P 1'
#
loop_
_entity.id
_entity.type
_entity.pdbx_description
1 polymer ?
#
loop_
_entity_poly.entity_id
_entity_poly.type
_entity_poly.pdbx_seq_one_letter_code
_entity_poly.pdbx_strand_id
1 'polypeptide(L)'
;MIPEDLLIFFENTTNKSEIQSLFQKSNCYLSNEERWTMLCLLLHSFGASYDFSKHELYLHWSVKDKDHLKYIQQLINNILDSNIVAEYDNKNQTWILKF
;
A
#
# COMPACT_ATOMS: atom_id res chain seq x y z
N MET A 1 -11.02 12.24 9.75
CA MET A 1 -10.61 13.37 8.87
C MET A 1 -9.55 12.83 7.94
N ILE A 2 -9.63 13.11 6.64
CA ILE A 2 -8.68 12.60 5.63
C ILE A 2 -7.44 13.52 5.64
N PRO A 3 -6.21 12.97 5.75
CA PRO A 3 -4.98 13.75 5.60
C PRO A 3 -4.94 14.55 4.29
N GLU A 4 -4.51 15.80 4.32
CA GLU A 4 -4.45 16.68 3.14
C GLU A 4 -3.59 16.09 2.01
N ASP A 5 -2.51 15.40 2.37
CA ASP A 5 -1.61 14.73 1.42
C ASP A 5 -2.30 13.63 0.60
N LEU A 6 -3.39 13.06 1.12
CA LEU A 6 -4.19 12.08 0.40
C LEU A 6 -5.25 12.73 -0.50
N LEU A 7 -5.61 14.01 -0.31
CA LEU A 7 -6.68 14.65 -1.10
C LEU A 7 -6.37 14.69 -2.60
N ILE A 8 -5.12 14.98 -2.98
CA ILE A 8 -4.65 14.98 -4.38
C ILE A 8 -4.78 13.57 -5.00
N PHE A 9 -4.60 12.54 -4.18
CA PHE A 9 -4.74 11.15 -4.58
C PHE A 9 -6.22 10.76 -4.78
N PHE A 10 -7.10 11.21 -3.88
CA PHE A 10 -8.56 10.98 -3.99
C PHE A 10 -9.20 11.65 -5.21
N GLU A 11 -8.67 12.80 -5.68
CA GLU A 11 -9.19 13.51 -6.84
C GLU A 11 -8.95 12.78 -8.16
N ASN A 12 -7.90 11.94 -8.22
CA ASN A 12 -7.48 11.24 -9.44
C ASN A 12 -7.90 9.76 -9.49
N THR A 13 -8.57 9.25 -8.45
CA THR A 13 -9.01 7.86 -8.37
C THR A 13 -10.52 7.73 -8.57
N THR A 14 -10.96 6.81 -9.42
CA THR A 14 -12.39 6.45 -9.57
C THR A 14 -13.00 5.86 -8.28
N ASN A 15 -12.16 5.41 -7.34
CA ASN A 15 -12.57 4.67 -6.14
C ASN A 15 -12.73 5.58 -4.90
N LYS A 16 -12.92 6.89 -5.08
CA LYS A 16 -12.99 7.87 -3.98
C LYS A 16 -14.00 7.52 -2.89
N SER A 17 -15.21 7.08 -3.28
CA SER A 17 -16.27 6.71 -2.33
C SER A 17 -15.91 5.46 -1.52
N GLU A 18 -15.32 4.46 -2.16
CA GLU A 18 -14.87 3.21 -1.53
C GLU A 18 -13.79 3.49 -0.50
N ILE A 19 -12.76 4.27 -0.86
CA ILE A 19 -11.68 4.63 0.07
C ILE A 19 -12.21 5.48 1.24
N GLN A 20 -13.12 6.43 1.00
CA GLN A 20 -13.75 7.21 2.08
C GLN A 20 -14.49 6.32 3.09
N SER A 21 -15.14 5.27 2.61
CA SER A 21 -15.85 4.31 3.46
C SER A 21 -14.90 3.55 4.40
N LEU A 22 -13.64 3.30 3.99
CA LEU A 22 -12.64 2.61 4.81
C LEU A 22 -12.34 3.38 6.09
N PHE A 23 -12.21 4.71 6.02
CA PHE A 23 -11.93 5.57 7.17
C PHE A 23 -13.12 5.72 8.14
N GLN A 24 -14.31 5.24 7.76
CA GLN A 24 -15.51 5.27 8.59
C GLN A 24 -15.81 3.92 9.25
N LYS A 25 -15.20 2.83 8.77
CA LYS A 25 -15.35 1.49 9.35
C LYS A 25 -14.51 1.36 10.63
N SER A 26 -15.04 0.65 11.62
CA SER A 26 -14.23 0.24 12.77
C SER A 26 -13.24 -0.85 12.35
N ASN A 27 -12.04 -0.86 12.94
CA ASN A 27 -10.94 -1.75 12.56
C ASN A 27 -11.32 -3.25 12.54
N CYS A 28 -12.23 -3.68 13.44
CA CYS A 28 -12.69 -5.06 13.52
C CYS A 28 -13.55 -5.51 12.31
N TYR A 29 -14.08 -4.57 11.53
CA TYR A 29 -14.91 -4.85 10.35
C TYR A 29 -14.15 -4.69 9.03
N LEU A 30 -12.88 -4.31 9.06
CA LEU A 30 -12.06 -4.22 7.86
C LEU A 30 -11.60 -5.61 7.43
N SER A 31 -11.84 -5.96 6.17
CA SER A 31 -11.26 -7.14 5.53
C SER A 31 -9.74 -6.99 5.38
N ASN A 32 -9.04 -8.10 5.12
CA ASN A 32 -7.59 -8.07 4.90
C ASN A 32 -7.21 -7.21 3.67
N GLU A 33 -8.01 -7.24 2.62
CA GLU A 33 -7.84 -6.43 1.40
C GLU A 33 -8.10 -4.94 1.67
N GLU A 34 -9.06 -4.61 2.53
CA GLU A 34 -9.32 -3.24 2.96
C GLU A 34 -8.17 -2.71 3.83
N ARG A 35 -7.64 -3.55 4.73
CA ARG A 35 -6.46 -3.21 5.53
C ARG A 35 -5.21 -3.04 4.67
N TRP A 36 -5.04 -3.88 3.64
CA TRP A 36 -4.00 -3.71 2.62
C TRP A 36 -4.14 -2.36 1.91
N THR A 37 -5.35 -2.02 1.47
CA THR A 37 -5.63 -0.72 0.85
C THR A 37 -5.26 0.43 1.77
N MET A 38 -5.64 0.36 3.06
CA MET A 38 -5.26 1.38 4.05
C MET A 38 -3.75 1.50 4.25
N LEU A 39 -3.03 0.38 4.26
CA LEU A 39 -1.57 0.38 4.34
C LEU A 39 -0.93 0.99 3.08
N CYS A 40 -1.43 0.65 1.89
CA CYS A 40 -0.95 1.23 0.64
C CYS A 40 -1.16 2.74 0.61
N LEU A 41 -2.30 3.22 1.11
CA LEU A 41 -2.57 4.65 1.28
C LEU A 41 -1.58 5.31 2.24
N LEU A 42 -1.27 4.65 3.36
CA LEU A 42 -0.26 5.15 4.30
C LEU A 42 1.11 5.25 3.63
N LEU A 43 1.56 4.19 2.96
CA LEU A 43 2.89 4.15 2.33
C LEU A 43 3.00 5.09 1.13
N HIS A 44 1.88 5.41 0.47
CA HIS A 44 1.84 6.44 -0.56
C HIS A 44 2.26 7.82 -0.03
N SER A 45 1.86 8.18 1.21
CA SER A 45 2.32 9.41 1.88
C SER A 45 3.84 9.45 2.13
N PHE A 46 4.54 8.31 2.00
CA PHE A 46 5.99 8.20 2.10
C PHE A 46 6.68 7.99 0.73
N GLY A 47 5.99 8.32 -0.37
CA GLY A 47 6.55 8.28 -1.72
C GLY A 47 6.46 6.92 -2.42
N ALA A 48 5.69 5.96 -1.89
CA ALA A 48 5.31 4.76 -2.63
C ALA A 48 4.25 5.08 -3.69
N SER A 49 4.16 4.27 -4.76
CA SER A 49 3.08 4.37 -5.74
C SER A 49 2.16 3.15 -5.60
N TYR A 50 0.84 3.34 -5.60
CA TYR A 50 -0.13 2.23 -5.51
C TYR A 50 -1.00 2.16 -6.77
N ASP A 51 -1.02 1.00 -7.42
CA ASP A 51 -1.89 0.72 -8.59
C ASP A 51 -3.13 -0.06 -8.13
N PHE A 52 -4.25 0.65 -8.00
CA PHE A 52 -5.54 0.05 -7.65
C PHE A 52 -6.02 -1.03 -8.62
N SER A 53 -5.70 -0.90 -9.91
CA SER A 53 -6.19 -1.85 -10.91
C SER A 53 -5.53 -3.22 -10.75
N LYS A 54 -4.29 -3.24 -10.24
CA LYS A 54 -3.51 -4.46 -10.01
C LYS A 54 -3.41 -4.87 -8.55
N HIS A 55 -3.82 -4.00 -7.63
CA HIS A 55 -3.61 -4.16 -6.19
C HIS A 55 -2.12 -4.28 -5.81
N GLU A 56 -1.25 -3.57 -6.53
CA GLU A 56 0.20 -3.62 -6.37
C GLU A 56 0.77 -2.32 -5.78
N LEU A 57 1.65 -2.45 -4.80
CA LEU A 57 2.39 -1.34 -4.19
C LEU A 57 3.83 -1.32 -4.72
N TYR A 58 4.25 -0.16 -5.18
CA TYR A 58 5.55 0.10 -5.79
C TYR A 58 6.38 0.96 -4.85
N LEU A 59 7.50 0.43 -4.36
CA LEU A 59 8.45 1.15 -3.50
C LEU A 59 9.66 1.59 -4.31
N HIS A 60 9.83 2.91 -4.47
CA HIS A 60 10.92 3.52 -5.22
C HIS A 60 12.15 3.73 -4.34
N TRP A 61 12.83 2.64 -3.98
CA TRP A 61 14.07 2.72 -3.22
C TRP A 61 15.27 2.78 -4.16
N SER A 62 16.14 3.75 -3.93
CA SER A 62 17.38 3.94 -4.72
C SER A 62 18.37 2.79 -4.60
N VAL A 63 18.23 1.94 -3.58
CA VAL A 63 19.12 0.80 -3.32
C VAL A 63 18.31 -0.49 -3.28
N LYS A 64 18.74 -1.47 -4.06
CA LYS A 64 18.22 -2.84 -4.02
C LYS A 64 18.71 -3.54 -2.74
N ASP A 65 18.00 -3.34 -1.64
CA ASP A 65 18.28 -4.01 -0.37
C ASP A 65 17.20 -5.08 -0.08
N LYS A 66 17.60 -6.34 -0.21
CA LYS A 66 16.70 -7.49 0.00
C LYS A 66 16.38 -7.71 1.47
N ASP A 67 17.27 -7.35 2.38
CA ASP A 67 17.08 -7.63 3.80
C ASP A 67 16.15 -6.58 4.43
N HIS A 68 16.31 -5.31 4.04
CA HIS A 68 15.33 -4.28 4.39
C HIS A 68 13.93 -4.59 3.84
N LEU A 69 13.84 -5.08 2.60
CA LEU A 69 12.55 -5.48 2.05
C LEU A 69 11.92 -6.64 2.83
N LYS A 70 12.69 -7.68 3.15
CA LYS A 70 12.19 -8.82 3.95
C LYS A 70 11.66 -8.35 5.30
N TYR A 71 12.36 -7.42 5.94
CA TYR A 71 11.91 -6.85 7.21
C TYR A 71 10.57 -6.12 7.06
N ILE A 72 10.42 -5.30 6.02
CA ILE A 72 9.16 -4.60 5.74
C ILE A 72 8.06 -5.58 5.38
N GLN A 73 8.33 -6.59 4.57
CA GLN A 73 7.40 -7.67 4.25
C GLN A 73 6.91 -8.39 5.51
N GLN A 74 7.82 -8.74 6.43
CA GLN A 74 7.48 -9.35 7.71
C GLN A 74 6.60 -8.43 8.57
N LEU A 75 6.93 -7.15 8.66
CA LEU A 75 6.12 -6.18 9.39
C LEU A 75 4.71 -6.08 8.82
N ILE A 76 4.58 -5.97 7.50
CA ILE A 76 3.28 -5.88 6.85
C ILE A 76 2.47 -7.15 7.07
N ASN A 77 3.07 -8.32 6.86
CA ASN A 77 2.41 -9.60 7.10
C ASN A 77 1.91 -9.74 8.54
N ASN A 78 2.69 -9.27 9.52
CA ASN A 78 2.27 -9.27 10.93
C ASN A 78 1.13 -8.27 11.22
N ILE A 79 1.12 -7.11 10.55
CA ILE A 79 0.07 -6.10 10.70
C ILE A 79 -1.26 -6.57 10.08
N LEU A 80 -1.17 -7.24 8.92
CA LEU A 80 -2.31 -7.61 8.10
C LEU A 80 -2.78 -9.05 8.31
N ASP A 81 -2.03 -9.86 9.04
CA ASP A 81 -2.21 -11.32 9.13
C ASP A 81 -2.32 -11.94 7.73
N SER A 82 -1.33 -11.63 6.88
CA SER A 82 -1.31 -11.97 5.45
C SER A 82 0.06 -12.46 4.98
N ASN A 83 0.12 -12.94 3.73
CA ASN A 83 1.35 -13.42 3.09
C ASN A 83 1.59 -12.66 1.79
N ILE A 84 1.98 -11.40 1.88
CA ILE A 84 2.28 -10.60 0.70
C ILE A 84 3.55 -11.12 0.01
N VAL A 85 3.60 -11.02 -1.32
CA VAL A 85 4.77 -11.38 -2.14
C VAL A 85 5.49 -10.10 -2.57
N ALA A 86 6.82 -10.14 -2.64
CA ALA A 86 7.62 -9.00 -3.10
C ALA A 86 8.58 -9.40 -4.23
N GLU A 87 8.65 -8.59 -5.29
CA GLU A 87 9.53 -8.78 -6.45
C GLU A 87 10.27 -7.48 -6.81
N TYR A 88 11.46 -7.59 -7.42
CA TYR A 88 12.21 -6.41 -7.87
C TYR A 88 12.12 -6.25 -9.38
N ASP A 89 11.60 -5.11 -9.82
CA ASP A 89 11.71 -4.69 -11.20
C ASP A 89 13.06 -4.00 -11.43
N ASN A 90 14.00 -4.72 -12.07
CA ASN A 90 15.32 -4.15 -12.39
C ASN A 90 15.25 -3.02 -13.44
N LYS A 91 14.21 -2.98 -14.29
CA LYS A 91 14.08 -1.96 -15.33
C LYS A 91 13.70 -0.62 -14.71
N ASN A 92 12.76 -0.64 -13.78
CA ASN A 92 12.27 0.57 -13.10
C ASN A 92 12.92 0.79 -11.73
N GLN A 93 13.89 -0.04 -11.33
CA GLN A 93 14.57 0.00 -10.04
C GLN A 93 13.59 0.13 -8.86
N THR A 94 12.54 -0.68 -8.88
CA THR A 94 11.39 -0.54 -7.98
C THR A 94 11.02 -1.90 -7.40
N TRP A 95 10.71 -1.94 -6.11
CA TRP A 95 10.14 -3.11 -5.47
C TRP A 95 8.63 -3.11 -5.65
N ILE A 96 8.06 -4.25 -6.03
CA ILE A 96 6.63 -4.45 -6.22
C ILE A 96 6.16 -5.41 -5.12
N LEU A 97 5.20 -4.99 -4.31
CA LEU A 97 4.52 -5.83 -3.33
C LEU A 97 3.09 -6.12 -3.78
N LYS A 98 2.68 -7.38 -3.61
CA LYS A 98 1.39 -7.91 -4.06
C LYS A 98 0.71 -8.63 -2.91
N PHE A 99 -0.57 -8.34 -2.73
CA PHE A 99 -1.42 -9.01 -1.76
C PHE A 99 -1.90 -10.36 -2.29
#